data_AF-A0AAD3WB31-F1
#
_entry.id   AF-A0AAD3WB31-F1
#
_cell.length_a   1.000
_cell.length_b   1.000
_cell.length_c   1.000
_cell.angle_alpha   90.00
_cell.angle_beta   90.00
_cell.angle_gamma   90.00
#
_symmetry.space_group_name_H-M   'P 1'
#
loop_
_entity.id
_entity.type
_entity.pdbx_description
1 polymer ?
#
loop_
_entity_poly.entity_id
_entity_poly.type
_entity_poly.pdbx_seq_one_letter_code
_entity_poly.pdbx_strand_id
1 'polypeptide(L)'
;MRIGIAGFSDETCTFCKEPTTIERFEQGTLRGQEILERNRGIPTYINGYMRVLEAEGAEMVPTVYASKGPGGFSSWITTDCFDKYSYEIADALKAAGKLDGVLLSLHGAMAVTGVPKPEAELVRRVRKAVGDIPIMVTLDLHANED
;
A
#
# COMPACT_ATOMS: atom_id res chain seq x y z
N MET A 1 -12.87 1.80 17.56
CA MET A 1 -12.78 2.11 16.12
C MET A 1 -12.11 0.93 15.42
N ARG A 2 -12.49 0.61 14.18
CA ARG A 2 -11.86 -0.42 13.35
C ARG A 2 -11.16 0.24 12.16
N ILE A 3 -9.84 0.12 12.07
CA ILE A 3 -9.05 0.85 11.09
C ILE A 3 -8.34 -0.14 10.15
N GLY A 4 -8.65 -0.04 8.86
CA GLY A 4 -7.98 -0.82 7.83
C GLY A 4 -6.56 -0.34 7.62
N ILE A 5 -5.59 -1.26 7.52
CA ILE A 5 -4.19 -0.94 7.19
C ILE A 5 -3.84 -1.67 5.90
N ALA A 6 -3.38 -0.92 4.90
CA ALA A 6 -2.98 -1.42 3.60
C ALA A 6 -1.83 -0.58 3.03
N GLY A 7 -1.21 -1.04 1.94
CA GLY A 7 -0.30 -0.18 1.18
C GLY A 7 0.28 -0.84 -0.07
N PHE A 8 0.84 0.01 -0.91
CA PHE A 8 1.56 -0.37 -2.13
C PHE A 8 2.70 0.63 -2.29
N SER A 9 3.93 0.17 -2.14
CA SER A 9 5.10 1.03 -2.02
C SER A 9 6.18 0.62 -3.02
N ASP A 10 6.54 1.56 -3.90
CA ASP A 10 7.74 1.50 -4.73
C ASP A 10 8.22 2.90 -5.11
N GLU A 11 9.52 3.00 -5.32
CA GLU A 11 10.20 4.18 -5.85
C GLU A 11 10.82 3.81 -7.19
N THR A 12 10.21 4.29 -8.28
CA THR A 12 10.55 3.81 -9.62
C THR A 12 11.66 4.64 -10.28
N CYS A 13 12.70 3.98 -10.79
CA CYS A 13 13.65 4.56 -11.74
C CYS A 13 13.28 4.14 -13.17
N THR A 14 12.57 5.01 -13.88
CA THR A 14 12.04 4.75 -15.23
C THR A 14 13.10 4.54 -16.32
N PHE A 15 14.38 4.76 -16.02
CA PHE A 15 15.52 4.50 -16.90
C PHE A 15 16.08 3.08 -16.79
N CYS A 16 15.67 2.31 -15.78
CA CYS A 16 16.05 0.90 -15.65
C CYS A 16 15.38 0.08 -16.77
N LYS A 17 16.11 -0.86 -17.39
CA LYS A 17 15.64 -1.56 -18.59
C LYS A 17 14.53 -2.57 -18.32
N GLU A 18 14.68 -3.35 -17.25
CA GLU A 18 13.80 -4.48 -16.96
C GLU A 18 12.58 -4.01 -16.17
N PRO A 19 11.34 -4.18 -16.70
CA PRO A 19 10.12 -3.81 -16.01
C PRO A 19 9.97 -4.51 -14.65
N THR A 20 9.31 -3.83 -13.71
CA THR A 20 8.99 -4.39 -12.40
C THR A 20 7.68 -5.19 -12.50
N THR A 21 7.77 -6.51 -12.35
CA THR A 21 6.63 -7.42 -12.50
C THR A 21 6.11 -7.96 -11.16
N ILE A 22 5.03 -8.74 -11.21
CA ILE A 22 4.44 -9.43 -10.05
C ILE A 22 5.48 -10.23 -9.27
N GLU A 23 6.39 -10.94 -9.96
CA GLU A 23 7.40 -11.79 -9.32
C GLU A 23 8.27 -11.00 -8.33
N ARG A 24 8.57 -9.73 -8.66
CA ARG A 24 9.39 -8.85 -7.83
C ARG A 24 8.67 -8.42 -6.53
N PHE A 25 7.36 -8.20 -6.61
CA PHE A 25 6.55 -7.80 -5.48
C PHE A 25 6.09 -8.98 -4.62
N GLU A 26 5.82 -10.14 -5.22
CA GLU A 26 5.26 -11.28 -4.49
C GLU A 26 6.19 -11.74 -3.36
N GLN A 27 7.51 -11.63 -3.55
CA GLN A 27 8.51 -11.97 -2.55
C GLN A 27 8.51 -11.03 -1.33
N GLY A 28 8.05 -9.79 -1.48
CA GLY A 28 8.04 -8.76 -0.43
C GLY A 28 6.63 -8.36 0.03
N THR A 29 5.59 -8.98 -0.52
CA THR A 29 4.21 -8.67 -0.17
C THR A 29 3.84 -9.34 1.15
N LEU A 30 3.35 -8.55 2.09
CA LEU A 30 2.88 -9.02 3.39
C LEU A 30 1.35 -9.03 3.42
N ARG A 31 0.77 -10.03 4.08
CA ARG A 31 -0.68 -10.22 4.15
C ARG A 31 -1.16 -10.46 5.57
N GLY A 32 -2.31 -9.88 5.92
CA GLY A 32 -2.93 -10.03 7.22
C GLY A 32 -1.98 -9.65 8.36
N GLN A 33 -1.93 -10.47 9.42
CA GLN A 33 -1.16 -10.17 10.63
C GLN A 33 0.34 -10.03 10.39
N GLU A 34 0.88 -10.62 9.31
CA GLU A 34 2.30 -10.48 8.95
C GLU A 34 2.68 -9.01 8.77
N ILE A 35 1.75 -8.16 8.31
CA ILE A 35 1.96 -6.71 8.17
C ILE A 35 2.35 -6.10 9.52
N LEU A 36 1.65 -6.46 10.60
CA LEU A 36 1.91 -5.90 11.93
C LEU A 36 3.19 -6.51 12.53
N GLU A 37 3.36 -7.83 12.40
CA GLU A 37 4.50 -8.55 12.95
C GLU A 37 5.82 -8.05 12.36
N ARG A 38 5.89 -7.86 11.04
CA ARG A 38 7.11 -7.46 10.34
C ARG A 38 7.44 -5.98 10.46
N ASN A 39 6.48 -5.14 10.83
CA ASN A 39 6.70 -3.70 11.03
C ASN A 39 6.91 -3.33 12.51
N ARG A 40 6.53 -4.19 13.47
CA ARG A 40 6.60 -3.88 14.90
C ARG A 40 8.01 -3.50 15.32
N GLY A 41 8.16 -2.30 15.88
CA GLY A 41 9.44 -1.80 16.39
C GLY A 41 10.42 -1.32 15.31
N ILE A 42 10.06 -1.39 14.03
CA ILE A 42 10.86 -0.86 12.92
C ILE A 42 10.36 0.56 12.60
N PRO A 43 11.21 1.54 12.29
CA PRO A 43 10.78 2.91 11.99
C PRO A 43 10.13 3.04 10.59
N THR A 44 9.00 2.37 10.38
CA THR A 44 8.16 2.45 9.17
C THR A 44 6.88 3.25 9.42
N TYR A 45 6.19 3.69 8.36
CA TYR A 45 4.87 4.33 8.48
C TYR A 45 3.86 3.44 9.19
N ILE A 46 3.85 2.14 8.85
CA ILE A 46 2.95 1.14 9.46
C ILE A 46 3.22 1.02 10.96
N ASN A 47 4.47 1.01 11.42
CA ASN A 47 4.76 1.01 12.86
C ASN A 47 4.28 2.31 13.54
N GLY A 48 4.38 3.44 12.85
CA GLY A 48 3.78 4.71 13.29
C GLY A 48 2.27 4.58 13.49
N TYR A 49 1.56 3.98 12.53
CA TYR A 49 0.13 3.70 12.63
C TYR A 49 -0.17 2.81 13.84
N MET A 50 0.56 1.70 14.00
CA MET A 50 0.37 0.76 15.09
C MET A 50 0.47 1.44 16.44
N ARG A 51 1.50 2.28 16.65
CA ARG A 51 1.70 2.98 17.93
C ARG A 51 0.53 3.90 18.29
N VAL A 52 -0.02 4.62 17.32
CA VAL A 52 -1.17 5.51 17.55
C VAL A 52 -2.44 4.69 17.77
N LEU A 53 -2.70 3.68 16.94
CA LEU A 53 -3.89 2.84 17.07
C LEU A 53 -3.91 2.05 18.39
N GLU A 54 -2.77 1.56 18.84
CA GLU A 54 -2.61 0.91 20.15
C GLU A 54 -2.91 1.91 21.30
N ALA A 55 -2.37 3.13 21.23
CA ALA A 55 -2.61 4.16 22.24
C ALA A 55 -4.08 4.60 22.32
N GLU A 56 -4.78 4.62 21.17
CA GLU A 56 -6.21 4.98 21.06
C GLU A 56 -7.15 3.78 21.32
N GLY A 57 -6.62 2.57 21.56
CA GLY A 57 -7.43 1.36 21.74
C GLY A 57 -8.25 0.98 20.51
N ALA A 58 -7.78 1.34 19.30
CA ALA A 58 -8.42 1.00 18.04
C ALA A 58 -8.07 -0.43 17.58
N GLU A 59 -9.03 -1.12 16.96
CA GLU A 59 -8.80 -2.40 16.32
C GLU A 59 -8.05 -2.17 15.00
N MET A 60 -6.87 -2.78 14.88
CA MET A 60 -6.07 -2.81 13.66
C MET A 60 -6.54 -3.94 12.76
N VAL A 61 -6.94 -3.60 11.53
CA VAL A 61 -7.39 -4.57 10.51
C VAL A 61 -6.38 -4.59 9.36
N PRO A 62 -5.26 -5.33 9.48
CA PRO A 62 -4.27 -5.39 8.42
C PRO A 62 -4.76 -6.22 7.24
N THR A 63 -4.51 -5.75 6.03
CA THR A 63 -4.98 -6.37 4.78
C THR A 63 -3.81 -6.83 3.92
N VAL A 64 -3.37 -5.99 2.97
CA VAL A 64 -2.27 -6.28 2.04
C VAL A 64 -1.31 -5.10 2.05
N TYR A 65 -0.03 -5.40 2.16
CA TYR A 65 1.05 -4.44 1.96
C TYR A 65 1.99 -4.96 0.87
N ALA A 66 1.83 -4.44 -0.34
CA ALA A 66 2.68 -4.77 -1.47
C ALA A 66 3.93 -3.87 -1.44
N SER A 67 5.09 -4.49 -1.26
CA SER A 67 6.38 -3.81 -1.36
C SER A 67 7.36 -4.71 -2.11
N LYS A 68 8.32 -4.11 -2.81
CA LYS A 68 9.35 -4.89 -3.50
C LYS A 68 10.18 -5.70 -2.50
N GLY A 69 10.48 -6.94 -2.87
CA GLY A 69 11.45 -7.76 -2.12
C GLY A 69 12.87 -7.16 -2.16
N PRO A 70 13.81 -7.70 -1.35
CA PRO A 70 15.21 -7.25 -1.32
C PRO A 70 15.85 -7.22 -2.72
N GLY A 71 16.62 -6.19 -3.04
CA GLY A 71 17.44 -6.13 -4.28
C GLY A 71 17.58 -4.72 -4.87
N GLY A 72 17.93 -4.65 -6.16
CA GLY A 72 18.25 -3.41 -6.87
C GLY A 72 17.05 -2.49 -7.18
N PHE A 73 17.33 -1.43 -7.95
CA PHE A 73 16.37 -0.44 -8.41
C PHE A 73 15.18 -1.08 -9.14
N SER A 74 13.99 -0.48 -9.02
CA SER A 74 12.81 -0.84 -9.83
C SER A 74 12.73 0.03 -11.08
N SER A 75 12.10 -0.53 -12.12
CA SER A 75 11.67 0.19 -13.33
C SER A 75 10.15 0.33 -13.36
N TRP A 76 9.63 0.82 -14.49
CA TRP A 76 8.21 0.81 -14.83
C TRP A 76 7.52 -0.46 -14.34
N ILE A 77 6.57 -0.28 -13.44
CA ILE A 77 5.72 -1.35 -12.97
C ILE A 77 4.78 -1.73 -14.13
N THR A 78 4.64 -3.03 -14.38
CA THR A 78 3.72 -3.50 -15.41
C THR A 78 2.27 -3.30 -14.97
N THR A 79 1.37 -3.03 -15.91
CA THR A 79 -0.05 -2.74 -15.60
C THR A 79 -0.72 -3.90 -14.86
N ASP A 80 -0.42 -5.14 -15.24
CA ASP A 80 -0.93 -6.35 -14.59
C ASP A 80 -0.43 -6.51 -13.14
N CYS A 81 0.80 -6.07 -12.86
CA CYS A 81 1.34 -6.03 -11.50
C CYS A 81 0.61 -5.01 -10.64
N PHE A 82 0.44 -3.80 -11.17
CA PHE A 82 -0.32 -2.76 -10.47
C PHE A 82 -1.78 -3.18 -10.23
N ASP A 83 -2.43 -3.73 -11.26
CA ASP A 83 -3.82 -4.18 -11.17
C ASP A 83 -3.97 -5.30 -10.15
N LYS A 84 -3.09 -6.30 -10.15
CA LYS A 84 -3.12 -7.39 -9.16
C LYS A 84 -3.19 -6.84 -7.73
N TYR A 85 -2.20 -6.06 -7.31
CA TYR A 85 -2.11 -5.65 -5.90
C TYR A 85 -3.12 -4.56 -5.54
N SER A 86 -3.45 -3.66 -6.47
CA SER A 86 -4.49 -2.65 -6.19
C SER A 86 -5.88 -3.27 -6.05
N TYR A 87 -6.22 -4.30 -6.84
CA TYR A 87 -7.45 -5.06 -6.66
C TYR A 87 -7.40 -5.91 -5.40
N GLU A 88 -6.28 -6.58 -5.11
CA GLU A 88 -6.12 -7.38 -3.89
C GLU A 88 -6.34 -6.52 -2.63
N ILE A 89 -5.76 -5.32 -2.59
CA ILE A 89 -5.96 -4.34 -1.50
C ILE A 89 -7.44 -3.93 -1.40
N ALA A 90 -8.05 -3.53 -2.51
CA ALA A 90 -9.43 -3.05 -2.52
C ALA A 90 -10.42 -4.16 -2.07
N ASP A 91 -10.24 -5.38 -2.57
CA ASP A 91 -11.09 -6.51 -2.23
C ASP A 91 -10.89 -6.94 -0.77
N ALA A 92 -9.65 -6.94 -0.26
CA ALA A 92 -9.37 -7.24 1.14
C ALA A 92 -9.99 -6.21 2.09
N LEU A 93 -9.91 -4.91 1.76
CA LEU A 93 -10.55 -3.85 2.54
C LEU A 93 -12.08 -3.97 2.53
N LYS A 94 -12.68 -4.33 1.39
CA LYS A 94 -14.11 -4.61 1.28
C LYS A 94 -14.52 -5.83 2.11
N ALA A 95 -13.73 -6.90 2.06
CA ALA A 95 -13.99 -8.14 2.80
C ALA A 95 -13.84 -7.97 4.32
N ALA A 96 -13.08 -6.96 4.77
CA ALA A 96 -12.89 -6.63 6.19
C ALA A 96 -14.17 -6.12 6.89
N GLY A 97 -15.24 -5.87 6.13
CA GLY A 97 -16.54 -5.44 6.63
C GLY A 97 -16.54 -3.97 7.02
N LYS A 98 -17.29 -3.62 8.08
CA LYS A 98 -17.42 -2.23 8.51
C LYS A 98 -16.09 -1.73 9.12
N LEU A 99 -15.49 -0.73 8.47
CA LEU A 99 -14.34 0.02 8.96
C LEU A 99 -14.77 1.46 9.28
N ASP A 100 -14.07 2.10 10.21
CA ASP A 100 -14.26 3.51 10.56
C ASP A 100 -13.26 4.42 9.82
N GLY A 101 -12.20 3.85 9.24
CA GLY A 101 -11.23 4.54 8.40
C GLY A 101 -10.20 3.59 7.80
N VAL A 102 -9.38 4.10 6.88
CA VAL A 102 -8.25 3.38 6.26
C VAL A 102 -6.98 4.21 6.40
N LEU A 103 -5.91 3.55 6.80
CA LEU A 103 -4.54 4.07 6.74
C LEU A 103 -3.81 3.37 5.59
N LEU A 104 -3.41 4.14 4.60
CA LEU A 104 -2.77 3.65 3.39
C LEU A 104 -1.30 4.08 3.38
N SER A 105 -0.38 3.12 3.46
CA SER A 105 1.06 3.34 3.42
C SER A 105 1.56 3.31 1.98
N LEU A 106 1.73 4.48 1.36
CA LEU A 106 2.22 4.62 -0.02
C LEU A 106 3.61 5.27 -0.05
N HIS A 107 4.34 5.04 -1.14
CA HIS A 107 5.57 5.79 -1.39
C HIS A 107 5.26 7.14 -2.03
N GLY A 108 4.46 7.17 -3.11
CA GLY A 108 4.18 8.37 -3.90
C GLY A 108 5.06 8.51 -5.14
N ALA A 109 5.92 7.54 -5.46
CA ALA A 109 6.81 7.61 -6.62
C ALA A 109 6.72 6.37 -7.52
N MET A 110 5.56 5.72 -7.56
CA MET A 110 5.33 4.63 -8.50
C MET A 110 5.20 5.19 -9.93
N ALA A 111 5.87 4.54 -10.88
CA ALA A 111 5.59 4.74 -12.30
C ALA A 111 5.08 3.43 -12.89
N VAL A 112 3.83 3.44 -13.34
CA VAL A 112 3.15 2.26 -13.89
C VAL A 112 2.86 2.49 -15.36
N THR A 113 3.12 1.47 -16.18
CA THR A 113 2.83 1.53 -17.61
C THR A 113 1.33 1.77 -17.83
N GLY A 114 0.99 2.86 -18.53
CA GLY A 114 -0.41 3.17 -18.89
C GLY A 114 -1.29 3.68 -17.74
N VAL A 115 -0.74 3.91 -16.54
CA VAL A 115 -1.49 4.48 -15.40
C VAL A 115 -0.80 5.78 -14.97
N PRO A 116 -1.34 6.96 -15.36
CA PRO A 116 -0.64 8.23 -15.18
C PRO A 116 -0.41 8.67 -13.73
N LYS A 117 -1.32 8.33 -12.81
CA LYS A 117 -1.25 8.67 -11.38
C LYS A 117 -1.56 7.42 -10.54
N PRO A 118 -0.60 6.49 -10.37
CA PRO A 118 -0.87 5.18 -9.78
C PRO A 118 -1.41 5.25 -8.35
N GLU A 119 -0.87 6.13 -7.51
CA GLU A 119 -1.28 6.30 -6.12
C GLU A 119 -2.69 6.87 -6.04
N ALA A 120 -3.00 7.90 -6.82
CA ALA A 120 -4.36 8.45 -6.91
C ALA A 120 -5.37 7.40 -7.43
N GLU A 121 -4.98 6.59 -8.42
CA GLU A 121 -5.82 5.51 -8.94
C GLU A 121 -6.05 4.42 -7.88
N LEU A 122 -5.02 4.03 -7.12
CA LEU A 122 -5.17 3.12 -5.99
C LEU A 122 -6.14 3.70 -4.94
N VAL A 123 -6.01 4.97 -4.58
CA VAL A 123 -6.94 5.64 -3.65
C VAL A 123 -8.37 5.65 -4.20
N ARG A 124 -8.58 5.85 -5.51
CA ARG A 124 -9.92 5.73 -6.14
C ARG A 124 -10.49 4.32 -6.02
N ARG A 125 -9.68 3.28 -6.25
CA ARG A 125 -10.09 1.88 -6.10
C ARG A 125 -10.46 1.56 -4.65
N VAL A 126 -9.65 2.03 -3.69
CA VAL A 126 -9.94 1.90 -2.25
C VAL A 126 -11.22 2.65 -1.89
N ARG A 127 -11.41 3.90 -2.32
CA ARG A 127 -12.63 4.69 -2.09
C ARG A 127 -13.88 3.95 -2.57
N LYS A 128 -13.82 3.33 -3.74
CA LYS A 128 -14.93 2.52 -4.27
C LYS A 128 -15.23 1.29 -3.39
N ALA A 129 -14.23 0.70 -2.77
CA ALA A 129 -14.37 -0.47 -1.91
C ALA A 129 -14.94 -0.14 -0.52
N VAL A 130 -14.54 0.99 0.08
CA VAL A 130 -14.83 1.30 1.50
C VAL A 130 -15.92 2.36 1.72
N GLY A 131 -16.44 3.00 0.67
CA GLY A 131 -17.48 4.04 0.80
C GLY A 131 -16.91 5.36 1.33
N ASP A 132 -17.69 6.16 2.07
CA ASP A 132 -17.36 7.54 2.46
C ASP A 132 -16.52 7.70 3.73
N ILE A 133 -15.91 6.62 4.25
CA ILE A 133 -15.06 6.70 5.44
C ILE A 133 -13.74 7.46 5.17
N PRO A 134 -13.10 8.07 6.17
CA PRO A 134 -11.80 8.70 5.99
C PRO A 134 -10.74 7.72 5.45
N ILE A 135 -9.97 8.17 4.46
CA ILE A 135 -8.77 7.50 3.96
C ILE A 135 -7.62 8.46 4.21
N MET A 136 -6.66 8.05 5.03
CA MET A 136 -5.41 8.79 5.25
C MET A 136 -4.29 8.08 4.51
N VAL A 137 -3.44 8.87 3.84
CA VAL A 137 -2.30 8.39 3.07
C VAL A 137 -1.03 8.98 3.68
N THR A 138 -0.05 8.13 4.00
CA THR A 138 1.33 8.60 4.17
C THR A 138 2.06 8.50 2.85
N LEU A 139 2.92 9.47 2.60
CA LEU A 139 3.80 9.54 1.45
C LEU A 139 5.24 9.75 1.92
N ASP A 140 6.18 9.28 1.11
CA ASP A 140 7.59 9.59 1.27
C ASP A 140 7.88 11.04 0.85
N LEU A 141 8.97 11.62 1.35
CA LEU A 141 9.37 12.97 0.99
C LEU A 141 9.73 13.11 -0.50
N HIS A 142 10.04 11.99 -1.17
CA HIS A 142 10.28 11.92 -2.61
C HIS A 142 9.01 11.64 -3.43
N ALA A 143 7.82 11.73 -2.81
CA ALA A 143 6.57 11.57 -3.54
C ALA A 143 6.42 12.61 -4.66
N ASN A 144 5.90 12.14 -5.79
CA ASN A 144 5.61 12.87 -7.01
C ASN A 144 4.08 13.07 -7.16
N GLU A 145 3.41 13.42 -6.07
CA GLU A 145 1.96 13.68 -6.02
C GLU A 145 1.68 15.19 -5.92
N ASP A 146 0.68 15.66 -6.68
CA ASP A 146 0.24 17.07 -6.79
C ASP A 146 -1.20 17.32 -6.31
#